data_AF-A0A7Y9L1V2-F1
#
_entry.id   AF-A0A7Y9L1V2-F1
#
_cell.length_a   1.000
_cell.length_b   1.000
_cell.length_c   1.000
_cell.angle_alpha   90.00
_cell.angle_beta   90.00
_cell.angle_gamma   90.00
#
_symmetry.space_group_name_H-M   'P 1'
#
loop_
_entity.id
_entity.type
_entity.pdbx_description
1 polymer ?
#
loop_
_entity_poly.entity_id
_entity_poly.type
_entity_poly.pdbx_seq_one_letter_code
_entity_poly.pdbx_strand_id
1 'polypeptide(L)'
;MTAAIDTQSEHHTLSQLFLLSSPDQRADIVNRLLSNVSHEMVLSLAASIGEFGEDRHPRVTPQQTAQITPAQVDEIAATAEQHAPGVVEKVVAFFDQEK
;
A
#
# COMPACT_ATOMS: atom_id res chain seq x y z
N MET A 1 21.16 25.72 25.63
CA MET A 1 20.04 25.88 24.69
C MET A 1 19.76 24.50 24.14
N THR A 2 18.54 24.04 24.37
CA THR A 2 18.06 22.65 24.27
C THR A 2 18.28 22.07 22.87
N ALA A 3 18.81 20.84 22.83
CA ALA A 3 18.86 20.03 21.62
C ALA A 3 17.44 19.83 21.09
N ALA A 4 17.20 20.23 19.85
CA ALA A 4 16.04 19.78 19.10
C ALA A 4 16.22 18.28 18.88
N ILE A 5 15.64 17.50 19.79
CA ILE A 5 15.17 16.16 19.45
C ILE A 5 14.06 16.35 18.42
N ASP A 6 14.45 16.53 17.17
CA ASP A 6 13.56 16.24 16.05
C ASP A 6 13.35 14.73 16.11
N THR A 7 12.37 14.32 16.91
CA THR A 7 11.73 13.02 16.78
C THR A 7 11.09 13.05 15.40
N GLN A 8 11.90 12.82 14.37
CA GLN A 8 11.43 12.25 13.12
C GLN A 8 10.72 10.99 13.57
N SER A 9 9.41 11.13 13.78
CA SER A 9 8.50 10.03 14.04
C SER A 9 8.88 9.00 12.99
N GLU A 10 9.16 7.77 13.41
CA GLU A 10 9.62 6.71 12.52
C GLU A 10 8.48 6.43 11.53
N HIS A 11 8.38 7.28 10.51
CA HIS A 11 7.42 7.25 9.44
C HIS A 11 7.88 6.07 8.62
N HIS A 12 7.47 4.87 9.06
CA HIS A 12 7.69 3.66 8.32
C HIS A 12 7.13 3.94 6.93
N THR A 13 8.02 3.94 5.95
CA THR A 13 7.57 4.04 4.56
C THR A 13 6.67 2.83 4.31
N LEU A 14 5.63 3.01 3.48
CA LEU A 14 4.66 1.95 3.25
C LEU A 14 5.32 0.66 2.73
N SER A 15 6.42 0.79 2.00
CA SER A 15 7.31 -0.30 1.59
C SER A 15 7.96 -1.06 2.74
N GLN A 16 8.42 -0.36 3.79
CA GLN A 16 8.97 -1.02 4.99
C GLN A 16 7.86 -1.74 5.75
N LEU A 17 6.70 -1.10 5.91
CA LEU A 17 5.53 -1.74 6.51
C LEU A 17 5.15 -3.00 5.72
N PHE A 18 5.12 -2.93 4.39
CA PHE A 18 4.82 -4.07 3.52
C PHE A 18 5.82 -5.21 3.70
N LEU A 19 7.12 -4.93 3.75
CA LEU A 19 8.15 -5.95 3.98
C LEU A 19 7.99 -6.66 5.33
N LEU A 20 7.66 -5.91 6.38
CA LEU A 20 7.47 -6.44 7.73
C LEU A 20 6.10 -7.10 7.95
N SER A 21 5.16 -6.88 7.04
CA SER A 21 3.79 -7.38 7.12
C SER A 21 3.67 -8.85 6.71
N SER A 22 2.71 -9.55 7.32
CA SER A 22 2.24 -10.88 6.88
C SER A 22 1.54 -10.82 5.51
N PRO A 23 1.40 -11.95 4.78
CA PRO A 23 0.73 -11.97 3.47
C PRO A 23 -0.68 -11.37 3.48
N ASP A 24 -1.47 -11.60 4.54
CA ASP A 24 -2.80 -11.02 4.68
C ASP A 24 -2.73 -9.49 4.84
N GLN A 25 -1.87 -9.00 5.74
CA GLN A 25 -1.66 -7.56 5.94
C GLN A 25 -1.16 -6.87 4.67
N ARG A 26 -0.26 -7.51 3.92
CA ARG A 26 0.21 -7.02 2.62
C ARG A 26 -0.95 -6.86 1.63
N ALA A 27 -1.88 -7.81 1.62
CA ALA A 27 -3.02 -7.76 0.72
C ALA A 27 -3.95 -6.62 1.12
N ASP A 28 -4.20 -6.44 2.41
CA ASP A 28 -4.98 -5.31 2.92
C ASP A 28 -4.35 -3.95 2.63
N ILE A 29 -3.03 -3.81 2.79
CA ILE A 29 -2.30 -2.58 2.42
C ILE A 29 -2.57 -2.26 0.95
N VAL A 30 -2.29 -3.20 0.05
CA VAL A 30 -2.43 -2.97 -1.38
C VAL A 30 -3.89 -2.73 -1.76
N ASN A 31 -4.84 -3.52 -1.26
CA ASN A 31 -6.26 -3.35 -1.56
C ASN A 31 -6.82 -2.01 -1.06
N ARG A 32 -6.35 -1.48 0.06
CA ARG A 32 -6.75 -0.16 0.55
C ARG A 32 -6.23 0.96 -0.33
N LEU A 33 -4.99 0.89 -0.79
CA LEU A 33 -4.48 1.84 -1.79
C LEU A 33 -5.30 1.75 -3.07
N LEU A 34 -5.56 0.53 -3.55
CA LEU A 34 -6.34 0.28 -4.77
C LEU A 34 -7.80 0.75 -4.65
N SER A 35 -8.37 0.75 -3.45
CA SER A 35 -9.72 1.27 -3.21
C SER A 35 -9.79 2.81 -3.29
N ASN A 36 -8.65 3.49 -3.27
CA ASN A 36 -8.52 4.94 -3.37
C ASN A 36 -7.97 5.41 -4.72
N VAL A 37 -7.85 4.51 -5.71
CA VAL A 37 -7.50 4.87 -7.09
C VAL A 37 -8.64 4.53 -8.04
N SER A 38 -8.65 5.18 -9.20
CA SER A 38 -9.58 4.89 -10.30
C SER A 38 -9.50 3.43 -10.75
N HIS A 39 -10.64 2.86 -11.15
CA HIS A 39 -10.73 1.48 -11.64
C HIS A 39 -9.73 1.15 -12.76
N GLU A 40 -9.53 2.10 -13.70
CA GLU A 40 -8.54 1.99 -14.79
C GLU A 40 -7.10 1.77 -14.30
N MET A 41 -6.72 2.44 -13.20
CA MET A 41 -5.39 2.27 -12.60
C MET A 41 -5.27 0.91 -11.92
N VAL A 42 -6.33 0.45 -11.24
CA VAL A 42 -6.35 -0.90 -10.67
C VAL A 42 -6.18 -1.95 -11.77
N LEU A 43 -6.85 -1.80 -12.92
CA LEU A 43 -6.71 -2.71 -14.06
C LEU A 43 -5.29 -2.69 -14.66
N SER A 44 -4.69 -1.50 -14.78
CA SER A 44 -3.32 -1.35 -15.30
C SER A 44 -2.30 -2.04 -14.39
N LEU A 45 -2.48 -1.87 -13.09
CA LEU A 45 -1.63 -2.48 -12.08
C LEU A 45 -1.85 -3.99 -11.99
N ALA A 46 -3.10 -4.42 -12.16
CA ALA A 46 -3.48 -5.81 -12.23
C ALA A 46 -2.79 -6.53 -13.39
N ALA A 47 -2.81 -5.93 -14.57
CA ALA A 47 -2.10 -6.44 -15.73
C ALA A 47 -0.58 -6.56 -15.52
N SER A 48 0.02 -5.72 -14.66
CA SER A 48 1.46 -5.77 -14.36
C SER A 48 1.86 -6.88 -13.38
N ILE A 49 0.95 -7.35 -12.53
CA ILE A 49 1.24 -8.33 -11.47
C ILE A 49 0.88 -9.76 -11.94
N GLY A 50 0.07 -9.90 -13.00
CA GLY A 50 -0.33 -11.17 -13.60
C GLY A 50 -1.84 -11.36 -13.56
N GLU A 51 -2.30 -12.62 -13.53
CA GLU A 51 -3.72 -12.94 -13.51
C GLU A 51 -4.33 -12.49 -12.16
N PHE A 52 -4.85 -11.26 -12.14
CA PHE A 52 -5.88 -10.87 -11.19
C PHE A 52 -7.10 -11.73 -11.48
N GLY A 53 -7.69 -12.33 -10.44
CA GLY A 53 -8.85 -13.20 -10.62
C GLY A 53 -9.92 -12.53 -11.48
N GLU A 54 -10.63 -13.32 -12.28
CA GLU A 54 -11.66 -12.91 -13.25
C GLU A 54 -12.86 -12.14 -12.64
N ASP A 55 -12.75 -11.71 -11.39
CA ASP A 55 -13.75 -10.98 -10.65
C ASP A 55 -13.82 -9.52 -11.09
N ARG A 56 -15.06 -9.04 -11.20
CA ARG A 56 -15.44 -7.64 -11.51
C ARG A 56 -14.83 -6.58 -10.57
N HIS A 57 -14.18 -6.99 -9.49
CA HIS A 57 -13.44 -6.15 -8.56
C HIS A 57 -12.02 -6.68 -8.42
N PRO A 58 -11.04 -6.13 -9.16
CA PRO A 58 -9.66 -6.55 -9.06
C PRO A 58 -9.15 -6.31 -7.63
N ARG A 59 -9.02 -7.40 -6.87
CA ARG A 59 -8.46 -7.42 -5.50
C ARG A 59 -7.21 -8.27 -5.50
N VAL A 60 -6.20 -7.81 -4.77
CA VAL A 60 -4.97 -8.55 -4.52
C VAL A 60 -5.23 -9.54 -3.40
N THR A 61 -4.99 -10.81 -3.67
CA THR A 61 -5.01 -11.89 -2.67
C THR A 61 -3.69 -11.96 -1.91
N PRO A 62 -3.67 -12.55 -0.69
CA PRO A 62 -2.44 -12.76 0.07
C PRO A 62 -1.35 -13.47 -0.75
N GLN A 63 -1.73 -14.46 -1.58
CA GLN A 63 -0.80 -15.19 -2.45
C GLN A 63 -0.21 -14.31 -3.55
N GLN A 64 -1.00 -13.37 -4.12
CA GLN A 64 -0.51 -12.45 -5.15
C GLN A 64 0.48 -11.42 -4.59
N THR A 65 0.36 -11.05 -3.30
CA THR A 65 1.33 -10.13 -2.68
C THR A 65 2.75 -10.65 -2.63
N ALA A 66 2.94 -11.99 -2.70
CA ALA A 66 4.27 -12.59 -2.81
C ALA A 66 4.99 -12.20 -4.11
N GLN A 67 4.24 -11.81 -5.14
CA GLN A 67 4.77 -11.36 -6.44
C GLN A 67 4.92 -9.84 -6.52
N ILE A 68 4.43 -9.11 -5.51
CA ILE A 68 4.51 -7.65 -5.46
C ILE A 68 5.80 -7.25 -4.74
N THR A 69 6.63 -6.49 -5.43
CA THR A 69 7.86 -5.94 -4.88
C THR A 69 7.59 -4.66 -4.07
N PRO A 70 8.44 -4.31 -3.09
CA PRO A 70 8.28 -3.05 -2.34
C PRO A 70 8.26 -1.82 -3.25
N ALA A 71 9.07 -1.81 -4.32
CA ALA A 71 9.09 -0.71 -5.29
C ALA A 71 7.73 -0.53 -5.96
N GLN A 72 7.05 -1.63 -6.34
CA GLN A 72 5.69 -1.55 -6.86
C GLN A 72 4.71 -1.02 -5.82
N VAL A 73 4.86 -1.36 -4.53
CA VAL A 73 4.02 -0.79 -3.46
C VAL A 73 4.20 0.72 -3.36
N ASP A 74 5.42 1.23 -3.45
CA ASP A 74 5.67 2.68 -3.49
C ASP A 74 5.04 3.34 -4.71
N GLU A 75 5.10 2.72 -5.89
CA GLU A 75 4.44 3.25 -7.09
C GLU A 75 2.92 3.30 -6.94
N ILE A 76 2.31 2.26 -6.36
CA ILE A 76 0.87 2.22 -6.06
C ILE A 76 0.52 3.31 -5.06
N ALA A 77 1.33 3.47 -4.02
CA ALA A 77 1.15 4.46 -2.98
C ALA A 77 1.23 5.88 -3.55
N ALA A 78 2.24 6.17 -4.36
CA ALA A 78 2.41 7.46 -5.03
C ALA A 78 1.23 7.76 -5.97
N THR A 79 0.77 6.75 -6.71
CA THR A 79 -0.40 6.87 -7.60
C THR A 79 -1.69 7.12 -6.80
N ALA A 80 -1.88 6.40 -5.70
CA ALA A 80 -3.00 6.59 -4.78
C ALA A 80 -3.00 7.99 -4.16
N GLU A 81 -1.84 8.48 -3.74
CA GLU A 81 -1.67 9.81 -3.16
C GLU A 81 -1.99 10.93 -4.16
N GLN A 82 -1.64 10.77 -5.43
CA GLN A 82 -2.02 11.71 -6.49
C GLN A 82 -3.53 11.82 -6.68
N HIS A 83 -4.27 10.73 -6.44
CA HIS A 83 -5.72 10.69 -6.60
C HIS A 83 -6.47 11.07 -5.31
N ALA A 84 -5.97 10.60 -4.18
CA ALA A 84 -6.54 10.76 -2.86
C ALA A 84 -5.45 11.22 -1.87
N PRO A 85 -5.20 12.53 -1.75
CA PRO A 85 -4.20 13.06 -0.82
C PRO A 85 -4.44 12.59 0.62
N GLY A 86 -3.35 12.22 1.29
CA GLY A 86 -3.30 11.65 2.63
C GLY A 86 -3.74 10.19 2.71
N VAL A 87 -3.91 9.48 1.59
CA VAL A 87 -4.29 8.05 1.62
C VAL A 87 -3.17 7.21 2.21
N VAL A 88 -1.91 7.51 1.89
CA VAL A 88 -0.77 6.73 2.39
C VAL A 88 -0.69 6.83 3.92
N GLU A 89 -0.81 8.05 4.47
CA GLU A 89 -0.87 8.27 5.92
C GLU A 89 -2.07 7.57 6.57
N LYS A 90 -3.26 7.59 5.96
CA LYS A 90 -4.43 6.87 6.49
C LYS A 90 -4.21 5.37 6.53
N VAL A 91 -3.56 4.80 5.51
CA VAL A 91 -3.23 3.37 5.47
C VAL A 91 -2.21 3.06 6.57
N VAL A 92 -1.11 3.79 6.65
CA VAL A 92 -0.08 3.57 7.70
C VAL A 92 -0.68 3.72 9.10
N ALA A 93 -1.45 4.78 9.35
CA ALA A 93 -2.07 5.02 10.65
C ALA A 93 -3.05 3.91 11.06
N PHE A 94 -3.77 3.32 10.11
CA PHE A 94 -4.63 2.17 10.38
C PHE A 94 -3.84 0.97 10.95
N PHE A 95 -2.69 0.65 10.34
CA PHE A 95 -1.87 -0.47 10.79
C PHE A 95 -1.04 -0.19 12.04
N ASP A 96 -0.67 1.06 12.29
CA ASP A 96 -0.03 1.47 13.54
C ASP A 96 -1.01 1.37 14.73
N GLN A 97 -2.31 1.58 14.48
CA GLN A 97 -3.39 1.42 15.47
C GLN A 97 -3.81 -0.04 15.73
N GLU A 98 -3.59 -0.95 14.79
CA GLU A 98 -3.91 -2.38 14.95
C GLU A 98 -2.79 -3.19 15.62
N LYS A 99 -1.77 -2.51 16.17
CA LYS A 99 -0.66 -3.12 16.92
C LYS A 99 -0.92 -3.18 18.42
#